data_AF-Q4V6U3-F1
#
_entry.id   AF-Q4V6U3-F1
#
_cell.length_a   1.000
_cell.length_b   1.000
_cell.length_c   1.000
_cell.angle_alpha   90.00
_cell.angle_beta   90.00
_cell.angle_gamma   90.00
#
_symmetry.space_group_name_H-M   'P 1'
#
loop_
_entity.id
_entity.type
_entity.pdbx_description
1 polymer ?
#
loop_
_entity_poly.entity_id
_entity_poly.type
_entity_poly.pdbx_seq_one_letter_code
_entity_poly.pdbx_strand_id
1 'polypeptide(L)'
;MYVFGILTYLPFIVYVPALSLSQVSGLNTHLIGLVIILACVTYTFMGGLKAVVHTDVWQVAVMFLSLVAVAFLAIYYSNGLVAVFDDAEQGGRLMLANTNPSPYVRHTVWSVLIGGFSFWTSVNAGGQHMVQRYMSLPSLKKSRQASFIFTIGVSIFIALCCFMGLLLFSKYKDCDPRSAGMILNDDQLLPLFVVQSVGHIYGMPGLFIAGIFGAGLSSLSSCFNTVSMVFLEDIVRGFFKMEPSERQSTILIKTCIIFQGILAFLIVFLLQHLRGILSVCNSISSITAGTSFGVFTLGMLFPWANTIGTAVGGLSSVLLAGWISFGSQIAAASGQLKSGMLPVSVKECVGNVTLPEDPWVDQDQVFPLYRLSYHWVSPIGVVTAVVVGALVSLITKPADIKTLHAELISPVIHRFLPRECFRGRNLNERTEESLIQ
;
A
#
# COMPACT_ATOMS: atom_id res chain seq x y z
N MET A 1 -10.73 -11.91 4.31
CA MET A 1 -10.37 -10.49 4.42
C MET A 1 -9.25 -10.10 3.46
N TYR A 2 -8.09 -10.76 3.53
CA TYR A 2 -6.96 -10.47 2.65
C TYR A 2 -7.33 -10.40 1.16
N VAL A 3 -7.99 -11.44 0.63
CA VAL A 3 -8.44 -11.49 -0.78
C VAL A 3 -9.28 -10.26 -1.14
N PHE A 4 -10.29 -9.95 -0.34
CA PHE A 4 -11.16 -8.79 -0.58
C PHE A 4 -10.36 -7.48 -0.63
N GLY A 5 -9.46 -7.25 0.32
CA GLY A 5 -8.64 -6.03 0.35
C GLY A 5 -7.74 -5.89 -0.89
N ILE A 6 -7.13 -6.99 -1.35
CA ILE A 6 -6.35 -6.97 -2.60
C ILE A 6 -7.25 -6.73 -3.80
N LEU A 7 -8.42 -7.36 -3.90
CA LEU A 7 -9.35 -7.14 -5.01
C LEU A 7 -9.82 -5.68 -5.10
N THR A 8 -10.01 -5.00 -3.97
CA THR A 8 -10.33 -3.57 -3.94
C THR A 8 -9.14 -2.67 -4.26
N TYR A 9 -7.91 -3.15 -4.06
CA TYR A 9 -6.67 -2.40 -4.32
C TYR A 9 -6.19 -2.52 -5.78
N LEU A 10 -6.36 -3.68 -6.42
CA LEU A 10 -5.96 -3.96 -7.81
C LEU A 10 -6.32 -2.83 -8.83
N PRO A 11 -7.55 -2.27 -8.82
CA PRO A 11 -7.95 -1.27 -9.79
C PRO A 11 -7.11 0.01 -9.71
N PHE A 12 -6.67 0.39 -8.49
CA PHE A 12 -5.82 1.57 -8.28
C PHE A 12 -4.46 1.40 -8.97
N ILE A 13 -3.91 0.19 -8.90
CA ILE A 13 -2.63 -0.15 -9.52
C ILE A 13 -2.71 -0.09 -11.04
N VAL A 14 -3.87 -0.39 -11.63
CA VAL A 14 -4.10 -0.24 -13.09
C VAL A 14 -4.33 1.22 -13.46
N TYR A 15 -5.14 1.93 -12.69
CA TYR A 15 -5.61 3.27 -13.04
C TYR A 15 -4.49 4.32 -13.03
N VAL A 16 -3.58 4.28 -12.05
CA VAL A 16 -2.52 5.30 -11.93
C VAL A 16 -1.55 5.32 -13.13
N PRO A 17 -0.99 4.17 -13.58
CA PRO A 17 -0.21 4.11 -14.81
C PRO A 17 -1.02 4.48 -16.06
N ALA A 18 -2.28 4.04 -16.14
CA ALA A 18 -3.15 4.35 -17.26
C ALA A 18 -3.41 5.86 -17.38
N LEU A 19 -3.68 6.52 -16.26
CA LEU A 19 -3.88 7.97 -16.18
C LEU A 19 -2.61 8.74 -16.58
N SER A 20 -1.44 8.23 -16.18
CA SER A 20 -0.15 8.85 -16.51
C SER A 20 0.13 8.78 -18.01
N LEU A 21 -0.05 7.61 -18.64
CA LEU A 21 0.14 7.48 -20.09
C LEU A 21 -0.94 8.23 -20.88
N SER A 22 -2.19 8.28 -20.39
CA SER A 22 -3.26 9.05 -21.02
C SER A 22 -2.90 10.53 -21.14
N GLN A 23 -2.28 11.12 -20.11
CA GLN A 23 -1.83 12.51 -20.15
C GLN A 23 -0.69 12.77 -21.13
N VAL A 24 0.24 11.82 -21.27
CA VAL A 24 1.38 11.97 -22.19
C VAL A 24 0.96 11.74 -23.64
N SER A 25 0.06 10.79 -23.89
CA SER A 25 -0.28 10.32 -25.24
C SER A 25 -1.63 10.83 -25.77
N GLY A 26 -2.49 11.35 -24.91
CA GLY A 26 -3.89 11.68 -25.25
C GLY A 26 -4.80 10.45 -25.44
N LEU A 27 -4.29 9.23 -25.22
CA LEU A 27 -5.07 8.00 -25.40
C LEU A 27 -6.11 7.82 -24.29
N ASN A 28 -7.17 7.09 -24.61
CA ASN A 28 -8.22 6.76 -23.65
C ASN A 28 -7.67 5.91 -22.48
N THR A 29 -7.90 6.37 -21.25
CA THR A 29 -7.45 5.70 -20.01
C THR A 29 -7.92 4.25 -19.91
N HIS A 30 -9.14 3.94 -20.35
CA HIS A 30 -9.69 2.59 -20.31
C HIS A 30 -8.99 1.66 -21.30
N LEU A 31 -8.64 2.16 -22.49
CA LEU A 31 -7.87 1.39 -23.47
C LEU A 31 -6.48 1.05 -22.92
N ILE A 32 -5.81 2.03 -22.31
CA ILE A 32 -4.51 1.80 -21.67
C ILE A 32 -4.63 0.79 -20.51
N GLY A 33 -5.66 0.96 -19.66
CA GLY A 33 -5.94 0.03 -18.56
C GLY A 33 -6.14 -1.40 -19.05
N LEU A 34 -6.88 -1.59 -20.15
CA LEU A 34 -7.05 -2.90 -20.78
C LEU A 34 -5.70 -3.50 -21.23
N VAL A 35 -4.85 -2.71 -21.89
CA VAL A 35 -3.52 -3.15 -22.34
C VAL A 35 -2.64 -3.55 -21.15
N ILE A 36 -2.63 -2.76 -20.07
CA ILE A 36 -1.89 -3.08 -18.83
C ILE A 36 -2.34 -4.43 -18.27
N ILE A 37 -3.65 -4.64 -18.15
CA ILE A 37 -4.22 -5.88 -17.60
C ILE A 37 -3.88 -7.06 -18.50
N LEU A 38 -4.07 -6.95 -19.81
CA LEU A 38 -3.75 -8.02 -20.76
C LEU A 38 -2.27 -8.41 -20.71
N ALA A 39 -1.38 -7.41 -20.70
CA ALA A 39 0.06 -7.65 -20.57
C ALA A 39 0.37 -8.36 -19.24
N CYS A 40 -0.16 -7.85 -18.13
CA CYS A 40 0.08 -8.39 -16.79
C CYS A 40 -0.43 -9.81 -16.63
N VAL A 41 -1.67 -10.08 -17.06
CA VAL A 41 -2.28 -11.40 -17.02
C VAL A 41 -1.46 -12.38 -17.85
N THR A 42 -1.01 -11.98 -19.04
CA THR A 42 -0.25 -12.88 -19.94
C THR A 42 1.03 -13.39 -19.30
N TYR A 43 1.92 -12.50 -18.83
CA TYR A 43 3.20 -12.97 -18.28
C TYR A 43 3.03 -13.64 -16.91
N THR A 44 2.05 -13.22 -16.09
CA THR A 44 1.76 -13.85 -14.80
C THR A 44 1.21 -15.26 -15.01
N PHE A 45 0.30 -15.43 -15.97
CA PHE A 45 -0.29 -16.72 -16.36
C PHE A 45 0.76 -17.69 -16.93
N MET A 46 1.71 -17.19 -17.71
CA MET A 46 2.75 -18.02 -18.34
C MET A 46 3.84 -18.44 -17.36
N GLY A 47 4.29 -17.53 -16.49
CA GLY A 47 5.55 -17.70 -15.78
C GLY A 47 5.47 -18.02 -14.28
N GLY A 48 4.32 -17.80 -13.64
CA GLY A 48 4.16 -18.01 -12.19
C GLY A 48 5.10 -17.15 -11.34
N LEU A 49 5.23 -17.48 -10.05
CA LEU A 49 6.00 -16.66 -9.10
C LEU A 49 7.47 -16.45 -9.51
N LYS A 50 8.14 -17.47 -10.08
CA LYS A 50 9.55 -17.36 -10.48
C LYS A 50 9.78 -16.33 -11.59
N ALA A 51 8.92 -16.33 -12.61
CA ALA A 51 9.02 -15.34 -13.68
C ALA A 51 8.66 -13.95 -13.18
N VAL A 52 7.61 -13.82 -12.35
CA VAL A 52 7.20 -12.56 -11.74
C VAL A 52 8.35 -11.92 -10.96
N VAL A 53 9.04 -12.69 -10.11
CA VAL A 53 10.20 -12.20 -9.36
C VAL A 53 11.34 -11.77 -10.29
N HIS A 54 11.56 -12.46 -11.41
CA HIS A 54 12.60 -12.06 -12.36
C HIS A 54 12.26 -10.77 -13.10
N THR A 55 11.00 -10.60 -13.52
CA THR A 55 10.54 -9.36 -14.17
C THR A 55 10.57 -8.18 -13.20
N ASP A 56 10.26 -8.39 -11.93
CA ASP A 56 10.30 -7.35 -10.89
C ASP A 56 11.68 -6.72 -10.75
N VAL A 57 12.76 -7.51 -10.86
CA VAL A 57 14.14 -7.00 -10.72
C VAL A 57 14.43 -5.92 -11.77
N TRP A 58 14.05 -6.18 -13.02
CA TRP A 58 14.22 -5.21 -14.11
C TRP A 58 13.28 -4.02 -13.98
N GLN A 59 12.04 -4.25 -13.54
CA GLN A 59 11.06 -3.18 -13.32
C GLN A 59 11.53 -2.21 -12.24
N VAL A 60 12.07 -2.71 -11.12
CA VAL A 60 12.65 -1.87 -10.07
C VAL A 60 13.84 -1.06 -10.61
N ALA A 61 14.72 -1.65 -11.41
CA ALA A 61 15.84 -0.92 -12.00
C ALA A 61 15.35 0.24 -12.89
N VAL A 62 14.35 0.00 -13.73
CA VAL A 62 13.76 1.04 -14.60
C VAL A 62 13.03 2.11 -13.78
N MET A 63 12.35 1.73 -12.70
CA MET A 63 11.69 2.68 -11.77
C MET A 63 12.69 3.65 -11.13
N PHE A 64 13.82 3.16 -10.63
CA PHE A 64 14.85 4.02 -10.05
C PHE A 64 15.51 4.91 -11.12
N LEU A 65 15.84 4.32 -12.27
CA LEU A 65 16.47 5.06 -13.37
C LEU A 65 15.56 6.20 -13.86
N SER A 66 14.26 5.93 -14.02
CA SER A 66 13.31 6.94 -14.48
C SER A 66 13.17 8.08 -13.48
N LEU A 67 13.04 7.76 -12.19
CA LEU A 67 12.87 8.77 -11.14
C LEU A 67 14.12 9.65 -10.98
N VAL A 68 15.32 9.03 -10.99
CA VAL A 68 16.60 9.76 -10.91
C VAL A 68 16.81 10.65 -12.13
N ALA A 69 16.52 10.14 -13.34
CA ALA A 69 16.67 10.92 -14.56
C ALA A 69 15.73 12.14 -14.60
N VAL A 70 14.46 11.96 -14.20
CA VAL A 70 13.49 13.07 -14.12
C VAL A 70 13.89 14.05 -13.00
N ALA A 71 14.37 13.57 -11.85
CA ALA A 71 14.84 14.43 -10.76
C ALA A 71 16.02 15.30 -11.19
N PHE A 72 17.00 14.71 -11.86
CA PHE A 72 18.18 15.44 -12.36
C PHE A 72 17.78 16.57 -13.32
N LEU A 73 16.89 16.27 -14.28
CA LEU A 73 16.39 17.28 -15.20
C LEU A 73 15.56 18.36 -14.50
N ALA A 74 14.76 17.98 -13.52
CA ALA A 74 13.98 18.95 -12.75
C ALA A 74 14.89 19.89 -11.95
N ILE A 75 15.99 19.41 -11.37
CA ILE A 75 16.99 20.27 -10.72
C ILE A 75 17.59 21.24 -11.75
N TYR A 76 17.96 20.73 -12.93
CA TYR A 76 18.53 21.55 -13.99
C TYR A 76 17.57 22.68 -14.44
N TYR A 77 16.28 22.36 -14.64
CA TYR A 77 15.27 23.36 -15.03
C TYR A 77 14.83 24.29 -13.90
N SER A 78 15.14 23.97 -12.65
CA SER A 78 14.80 24.79 -11.48
C SER A 78 15.99 25.66 -11.01
N ASN A 79 16.94 25.95 -11.89
CA ASN A 79 18.15 26.73 -11.60
C ASN A 79 19.05 26.13 -10.49
N GLY A 80 19.02 24.81 -10.33
CA GLY A 80 19.88 24.07 -9.40
C GLY A 80 19.22 23.73 -8.07
N LEU A 81 19.95 22.95 -7.26
CA LEU A 81 19.41 22.35 -6.03
C LEU A 81 19.13 23.39 -4.93
N VAL A 82 19.97 24.42 -4.83
CA VAL A 82 19.84 25.47 -3.80
C VAL A 82 18.53 26.24 -3.98
N ALA A 83 18.22 26.66 -5.21
CA ALA A 83 16.98 27.35 -5.53
C ALA A 83 15.74 26.52 -5.17
N VAL A 84 15.77 25.20 -5.38
CA VAL A 84 14.66 24.30 -5.01
C VAL A 84 14.41 24.29 -3.50
N PHE A 85 15.47 24.28 -2.68
CA PHE A 85 15.34 24.33 -1.22
C PHE A 85 14.91 25.71 -0.73
N ASP A 86 15.45 26.78 -1.30
CA ASP A 86 15.05 28.16 -0.97
C ASP A 86 13.57 28.37 -1.28
N ASP A 87 13.10 27.91 -2.45
CA ASP A 87 11.70 27.95 -2.85
C ASP A 87 10.83 27.16 -1.86
N ALA A 88 11.25 25.93 -1.53
CA ALA A 88 10.51 25.08 -0.61
C ALA A 88 10.43 25.67 0.81
N GLU A 89 11.47 26.36 1.27
CA GLU A 89 11.50 27.07 2.55
C GLU A 89 10.55 28.26 2.55
N GLN A 90 10.65 29.13 1.53
CA GLN A 90 9.74 30.28 1.36
C GLN A 90 8.28 29.86 1.23
N GLY A 91 8.04 28.72 0.58
CA GLY A 91 6.72 28.10 0.46
C GLY A 91 6.25 27.36 1.72
N GLY A 92 7.03 27.32 2.81
CA GLY A 92 6.67 26.64 4.05
C GLY A 92 6.53 25.11 3.93
N ARG A 93 7.18 24.49 2.93
CA ARG A 93 7.04 23.06 2.60
C ARG A 93 8.11 22.17 3.25
N LEU A 94 9.18 22.76 3.79
CA LEU A 94 10.23 22.04 4.53
C LEU A 94 9.85 21.80 6.00
N MET A 95 8.76 21.06 6.23
CA MET A 95 8.30 20.70 7.58
C MET A 95 8.90 19.36 8.03
N LEU A 96 10.11 19.41 8.61
CA LEU A 96 10.82 18.18 9.02
C LEU A 96 10.30 17.55 10.32
N ALA A 97 9.79 18.37 11.25
CA ALA A 97 9.44 17.89 12.60
C ALA A 97 8.15 18.54 13.13
N ASN A 98 7.00 18.21 12.53
CA ASN A 98 5.70 18.61 13.09
C ASN A 98 5.33 17.71 14.29
N THR A 99 5.60 18.19 15.50
CA THR A 99 5.37 17.46 16.77
C THR A 99 3.99 17.69 17.38
N ASN A 100 3.06 18.30 16.65
CA ASN A 100 1.69 18.52 17.13
C ASN A 100 1.05 17.18 17.57
N PRO A 101 0.55 17.07 18.81
CA PRO A 101 -0.03 15.83 19.33
C PRO A 101 -1.44 15.54 18.79
N SER A 102 -2.06 16.48 18.08
CA SER A 102 -3.40 16.32 17.53
C SER A 102 -3.47 15.16 16.52
N PRO A 103 -4.39 14.20 16.70
CA PRO A 103 -4.56 13.07 15.79
C PRO A 103 -5.28 13.46 14.48
N TYR A 104 -5.81 14.69 14.41
CA TYR A 104 -6.53 15.22 13.25
C TYR A 104 -5.60 15.83 12.20
N VAL A 105 -4.36 16.13 12.57
CA VAL A 105 -3.37 16.67 11.63
C VAL A 105 -2.91 15.54 10.69
N ARG A 106 -2.98 15.80 9.38
CA ARG A 106 -2.70 14.81 8.32
C ARG A 106 -1.37 14.08 8.52
N HIS A 107 -0.30 14.82 8.80
CA HIS A 107 1.03 14.27 9.06
C HIS A 107 1.68 14.95 10.27
N THR A 108 1.96 14.17 11.29
CA THR A 108 2.77 14.54 12.45
C THR A 108 3.84 13.48 12.68
N VAL A 109 4.87 13.81 13.46
CA VAL A 109 5.88 12.84 13.90
C VAL A 109 5.20 11.62 14.53
N TRP A 110 4.14 11.83 15.33
CA TRP A 110 3.39 10.76 15.97
C TRP A 110 2.59 9.90 14.99
N SER A 111 1.85 10.53 14.07
CA SER A 111 1.03 9.79 13.10
C SER A 111 1.90 8.98 12.15
N VAL A 112 3.06 9.51 11.75
CA VAL A 112 4.00 8.82 10.86
C VAL A 112 4.74 7.72 11.60
N LEU A 113 5.23 7.95 12.83
CA LEU A 113 5.93 6.93 13.59
C LEU A 113 4.99 5.79 13.98
N ILE A 114 3.86 6.07 14.64
CA ILE A 114 2.95 5.03 15.14
C ILE A 114 2.14 4.44 13.99
N GLY A 115 1.50 5.30 13.20
CA GLY A 115 0.65 4.89 12.09
C GLY A 115 1.45 4.26 10.95
N GLY A 116 2.57 4.87 10.56
CA GLY A 116 3.48 4.30 9.57
C GLY A 116 4.11 2.99 10.04
N PHE A 117 4.61 2.90 11.29
CA PHE A 117 5.12 1.63 11.82
C PHE A 117 4.06 0.53 11.78
N SER A 118 2.85 0.81 12.25
CA SER A 118 1.74 -0.16 12.24
C SER A 118 1.42 -0.58 10.81
N PHE A 119 1.27 0.36 9.87
CA PHE A 119 0.94 0.07 8.48
C PHE A 119 2.03 -0.75 7.79
N TRP A 120 3.29 -0.30 7.84
CA TRP A 120 4.40 -0.98 7.19
C TRP A 120 4.66 -2.35 7.81
N THR A 121 4.57 -2.50 9.13
CA THR A 121 4.69 -3.82 9.78
C THR A 121 3.54 -4.73 9.34
N SER A 122 2.31 -4.21 9.27
CA SER A 122 1.15 -4.99 8.83
C SER A 122 1.31 -5.51 7.41
N VAL A 123 1.80 -4.68 6.49
CA VAL A 123 2.04 -5.05 5.09
C VAL A 123 3.17 -6.07 4.96
N ASN A 124 4.28 -5.85 5.66
CA ASN A 124 5.48 -6.71 5.53
C ASN A 124 5.35 -8.04 6.28
N ALA A 125 4.79 -8.03 7.49
CA ALA A 125 4.67 -9.23 8.33
C ALA A 125 3.37 -9.99 8.11
N GLY A 126 2.25 -9.29 7.89
CA GLY A 126 0.92 -9.90 7.73
C GLY A 126 0.43 -9.98 6.28
N GLY A 127 1.08 -9.28 5.34
CA GLY A 127 0.71 -9.32 3.94
C GLY A 127 1.20 -10.59 3.25
N GLN A 128 0.27 -11.41 2.76
CA GLN A 128 0.61 -12.69 2.13
C GLN A 128 1.56 -12.53 0.93
N HIS A 129 1.50 -11.42 0.21
CA HIS A 129 2.40 -11.13 -0.92
C HIS A 129 3.87 -10.99 -0.49
N MET A 130 4.13 -10.55 0.75
CA MET A 130 5.48 -10.48 1.32
C MET A 130 5.87 -11.81 1.97
N VAL A 131 4.96 -12.40 2.76
CA VAL A 131 5.20 -13.68 3.45
C VAL A 131 5.54 -14.80 2.45
N GLN A 132 4.84 -14.87 1.32
CA GLN A 132 5.14 -15.85 0.27
C GLN A 132 6.55 -15.71 -0.29
N ARG A 133 7.04 -14.47 -0.46
CA ARG A 133 8.43 -14.22 -0.92
C ARG A 133 9.44 -14.67 0.12
N TYR A 134 9.18 -14.43 1.40
CA TYR A 134 10.03 -14.87 2.50
C TYR A 134 10.12 -16.40 2.59
N MET A 135 8.99 -17.09 2.44
CA MET A 135 8.92 -18.56 2.47
C MET A 135 9.51 -19.23 1.23
N SER A 136 9.67 -18.48 0.13
CA SER A 136 10.31 -18.98 -1.09
C SER A 136 11.84 -18.93 -1.03
N LEU A 137 12.43 -18.37 0.03
CA LEU A 137 13.87 -18.28 0.22
C LEU A 137 14.42 -19.50 0.99
N PRO A 138 15.63 -19.98 0.67
CA PRO A 138 16.14 -21.25 1.20
C PRO A 138 16.51 -21.21 2.69
N SER A 139 16.55 -20.04 3.32
CA SER A 139 16.88 -19.92 4.74
C SER A 139 16.33 -18.65 5.37
N LEU A 140 16.11 -18.70 6.68
CA LEU A 140 15.71 -17.54 7.49
C LEU A 140 16.70 -16.39 7.39
N LYS A 141 18.01 -16.69 7.31
CA LYS A 141 19.06 -15.67 7.13
C LYS A 141 18.88 -14.91 5.82
N LYS A 142 18.57 -15.61 4.72
CA LYS A 142 18.29 -14.99 3.42
C LYS A 142 17.01 -14.18 3.43
N SER A 143 15.96 -14.67 4.11
CA SER A 143 14.71 -13.93 4.30
C SER A 143 14.91 -12.61 5.05
N ARG A 144 15.67 -12.63 6.15
CA ARG A 144 16.05 -11.40 6.89
C ARG A 144 16.86 -10.43 6.03
N GLN A 145 17.83 -10.93 5.26
CA GLN A 145 18.59 -10.10 4.32
C GLN A 145 17.69 -9.46 3.26
N ALA A 146 16.75 -10.21 2.68
CA ALA A 146 15.80 -9.68 1.70
C ALA A 146 14.90 -8.59 2.30
N SER A 147 14.41 -8.79 3.52
CA SER A 147 13.62 -7.77 4.25
C SER A 147 14.43 -6.48 4.51
N PHE A 148 15.71 -6.61 4.87
CA PHE A 148 16.60 -5.47 5.08
C PHE A 148 16.87 -4.69 3.77
N ILE A 149 17.17 -5.40 2.68
CA ILE A 149 17.36 -4.80 1.34
C ILE A 149 16.09 -4.06 0.90
N PHE A 150 14.92 -4.69 1.08
CA PHE A 150 13.63 -4.07 0.80
C PHE A 150 13.43 -2.77 1.60
N THR A 151 13.72 -2.80 2.90
CA THR A 151 13.57 -1.63 3.79
C THR A 151 14.43 -0.46 3.34
N ILE A 152 15.70 -0.70 2.99
CA ILE A 152 16.59 0.35 2.47
C ILE A 152 16.06 0.86 1.12
N GLY A 153 15.75 -0.05 0.20
CA GLY A 153 15.29 0.31 -1.15
C GLY A 153 14.01 1.15 -1.13
N VAL A 154 13.00 0.74 -0.36
CA VAL A 154 11.74 1.49 -0.25
C VAL A 154 11.94 2.85 0.43
N SER A 155 12.83 2.94 1.43
CA SER A 155 13.12 4.21 2.11
C SER A 155 13.77 5.21 1.16
N ILE A 156 14.76 4.77 0.36
CA ILE A 156 15.40 5.61 -0.66
C ILE A 156 14.38 6.02 -1.72
N PHE A 157 13.56 5.07 -2.19
CA PHE A 157 12.57 5.35 -3.22
C PHE A 157 11.51 6.37 -2.76
N ILE A 158 10.99 6.23 -1.54
CA ILE A 158 10.03 7.19 -0.96
C ILE A 158 10.69 8.56 -0.77
N ALA A 159 11.95 8.62 -0.31
CA ALA A 159 12.67 9.88 -0.19
C ALA A 159 12.82 10.58 -1.55
N LEU A 160 13.14 9.84 -2.62
CA LEU A 160 13.18 10.36 -3.99
C LEU A 160 11.80 10.86 -4.46
N CYS A 161 10.72 10.15 -4.16
CA CYS A 161 9.35 10.59 -4.47
C CYS A 161 8.97 11.89 -3.72
N CYS A 162 9.32 12.00 -2.44
CA CYS A 162 9.10 13.23 -1.67
C CYS A 162 9.92 14.40 -2.24
N PHE A 163 11.17 14.15 -2.61
CA PHE A 163 12.04 15.13 -3.24
C PHE A 163 11.51 15.57 -4.61
N MET A 164 10.97 14.65 -5.41
CA MET A 164 10.25 14.99 -6.64
C MET A 164 9.07 15.92 -6.38
N GLY A 165 8.35 15.76 -5.27
CA GLY A 165 7.29 16.68 -4.88
C GLY A 165 7.79 18.12 -4.65
N LEU A 166 8.97 18.29 -4.04
CA LEU A 166 9.61 19.60 -3.86
C LEU A 166 10.05 20.21 -5.20
N LEU A 167 10.61 19.39 -6.09
CA LEU A 167 11.00 19.82 -7.43
C LEU A 167 9.81 20.31 -8.25
N LEU A 168 8.70 19.58 -8.22
CA LEU A 168 7.45 19.99 -8.86
C LEU A 168 6.93 21.31 -8.28
N PHE A 169 7.00 21.47 -6.96
CA PHE A 169 6.61 22.71 -6.34
C PHE A 169 7.48 23.88 -6.81
N SER A 170 8.82 23.77 -6.77
CA SER A 170 9.71 24.83 -7.24
C SER A 170 9.42 25.21 -8.69
N LYS A 171 9.12 24.23 -9.57
CA LYS A 171 8.73 24.49 -10.95
C LYS A 171 7.40 25.24 -11.10
N TYR A 172 6.43 24.96 -10.23
CA TYR A 172 5.04 25.45 -10.35
C TYR A 172 4.64 26.45 -9.26
N LYS A 173 5.61 27.02 -8.53
CA LYS A 173 5.35 27.90 -7.38
C LYS A 173 4.55 29.16 -7.76
N ASP A 174 4.80 29.70 -8.95
CA ASP A 174 4.22 30.95 -9.45
C ASP A 174 2.96 30.74 -10.31
N CYS A 175 2.79 29.54 -10.84
CA CYS A 175 1.59 29.12 -11.55
C CYS A 175 1.24 27.67 -11.22
N ASP A 176 0.26 27.50 -10.34
CA ASP A 176 -0.30 26.20 -9.98
C ASP A 176 -1.13 25.60 -11.13
N PRO A 177 -0.75 24.45 -11.70
CA PRO A 177 -1.44 23.87 -12.83
C PRO A 177 -2.87 23.45 -12.55
N ARG A 178 -3.19 23.10 -11.30
CA ARG A 178 -4.53 22.70 -10.93
C ARG A 178 -5.48 23.89 -10.90
N SER A 179 -5.07 24.97 -10.23
CA SER A 179 -5.84 26.21 -10.17
C SER A 179 -5.98 26.87 -11.53
N ALA A 180 -4.97 26.74 -12.40
CA ALA A 180 -5.01 27.17 -13.79
C ALA A 180 -5.92 26.32 -14.71
N GLY A 181 -6.49 25.21 -14.20
CA GLY A 181 -7.32 24.30 -15.00
C GLY A 181 -6.55 23.46 -16.02
N MET A 182 -5.21 23.40 -15.93
CA MET A 182 -4.37 22.54 -16.78
C MET A 182 -4.49 21.06 -16.38
N ILE A 183 -4.78 20.79 -15.10
CA ILE A 183 -5.03 19.46 -14.56
C ILE A 183 -6.25 19.44 -13.66
N LEU A 184 -6.90 18.29 -13.57
CA LEU A 184 -8.09 18.07 -12.72
C LEU A 184 -7.71 17.56 -11.33
N ASN A 185 -6.66 16.74 -11.23
CA ASN A 185 -6.23 16.09 -9.99
C ASN A 185 -4.72 16.28 -9.76
N ASP A 186 -4.31 16.35 -8.49
CA ASP A 186 -2.89 16.52 -8.12
C ASP A 186 -2.00 15.36 -8.61
N ASP A 187 -2.57 14.16 -8.75
CA ASP A 187 -1.88 12.97 -9.26
C ASP A 187 -1.37 13.14 -10.71
N GLN A 188 -1.84 14.19 -11.41
CA GLN A 188 -1.47 14.53 -12.78
C GLN A 188 -0.28 15.49 -12.87
N LEU A 189 0.19 16.03 -11.74
CA LEU A 189 1.23 17.07 -11.73
C LEU A 189 2.58 16.56 -12.26
N LEU A 190 2.96 15.34 -11.88
CA LEU A 190 4.23 14.75 -12.30
C LEU A 190 4.23 14.38 -13.80
N PRO A 191 3.22 13.68 -14.36
CA PRO A 191 3.17 13.46 -15.80
C PRO A 191 3.08 14.77 -16.59
N LEU A 192 2.33 15.77 -16.13
CA LEU A 192 2.29 17.11 -16.75
C LEU A 192 3.70 17.71 -16.83
N PHE A 193 4.46 17.67 -15.74
CA PHE A 193 5.85 18.14 -15.71
C PHE A 193 6.72 17.45 -16.75
N VAL A 194 6.62 16.12 -16.85
CA VAL A 194 7.42 15.35 -17.81
C VAL A 194 7.08 15.75 -19.26
N VAL A 195 5.81 15.95 -19.58
CA VAL A 195 5.39 16.39 -20.92
C VAL A 195 5.87 17.82 -21.20
N GLN A 196 5.62 18.75 -20.29
CA GLN A 196 5.89 20.18 -20.51
C GLN A 196 7.38 20.53 -20.44
N SER A 197 8.09 20.02 -19.43
CA SER A 197 9.47 20.43 -19.15
C SER A 197 10.50 19.51 -19.79
N VAL A 198 10.16 18.23 -19.98
CA VAL A 198 11.12 17.21 -20.45
C VAL A 198 10.75 16.63 -21.82
N GLY A 199 9.57 16.95 -22.36
CA GLY A 199 9.03 16.36 -23.58
C GLY A 199 9.87 16.59 -24.84
N HIS A 200 10.69 17.65 -24.87
CA HIS A 200 11.60 17.92 -25.99
C HIS A 200 12.80 16.96 -26.04
N ILE A 201 13.10 16.24 -24.95
CA ILE A 201 14.16 15.23 -24.92
C ILE A 201 13.57 13.89 -25.34
N TYR A 202 13.88 13.47 -26.57
CA TYR A 202 13.42 12.19 -27.10
C TYR A 202 13.79 11.02 -26.17
N GLY A 203 12.82 10.14 -25.91
CA GLY A 203 12.97 8.98 -25.04
C GLY A 203 12.71 9.22 -23.55
N MET A 204 12.82 10.46 -23.05
CA MET A 204 12.62 10.73 -21.61
C MET A 204 11.17 10.52 -21.13
N PRO A 205 10.13 11.02 -21.82
CA PRO A 205 8.75 10.67 -21.46
C PRO A 205 8.49 9.16 -21.52
N GLY A 206 9.10 8.46 -22.48
CA GLY A 206 9.03 7.00 -22.59
C GLY A 206 9.67 6.28 -21.40
N LEU A 207 10.86 6.71 -20.97
CA LEU A 207 11.55 6.19 -19.79
C LEU A 207 10.72 6.41 -18.52
N PHE A 208 10.13 7.59 -18.36
CA PHE A 208 9.24 7.91 -17.24
C PHE A 208 8.01 6.99 -17.20
N ILE A 209 7.30 6.86 -18.32
CA ILE A 209 6.14 5.97 -18.44
C ILE A 209 6.55 4.51 -18.19
N ALA A 210 7.71 4.07 -18.71
CA ALA A 210 8.22 2.72 -18.47
C ALA A 210 8.45 2.44 -16.97
N GLY A 211 8.96 3.43 -16.21
CA GLY A 211 9.11 3.31 -14.77
C GLY A 211 7.77 3.18 -14.04
N ILE A 212 6.78 4.02 -14.38
CA ILE A 212 5.43 3.95 -13.78
C ILE A 212 4.77 2.60 -14.09
N PHE A 213 4.87 2.14 -15.34
CA PHE A 213 4.33 0.84 -15.75
C PHE A 213 5.05 -0.30 -15.05
N GLY A 214 6.38 -0.21 -14.88
CA GLY A 214 7.16 -1.17 -14.10
C GLY A 214 6.64 -1.31 -12.67
N ALA A 215 6.39 -0.18 -12.00
CA ALA A 215 5.84 -0.17 -10.64
C ALA A 215 4.44 -0.81 -10.54
N GLY A 216 3.56 -0.44 -11.49
CA GLY A 216 2.20 -0.96 -11.54
C GLY A 216 2.15 -2.46 -11.87
N LEU A 217 2.89 -2.89 -12.90
CA LEU A 217 2.93 -4.28 -13.34
C LEU A 217 3.52 -5.21 -12.28
N SER A 218 4.61 -4.81 -11.61
CA SER A 218 5.21 -5.58 -10.51
C SER A 218 4.22 -5.83 -9.37
N SER A 219 3.47 -4.78 -9.02
CA SER A 219 2.46 -4.84 -7.96
C SER A 219 1.25 -5.69 -8.36
N LEU A 220 0.75 -5.52 -9.60
CA LEU A 220 -0.39 -6.29 -10.13
C LEU A 220 -0.10 -7.79 -10.19
N SER A 221 1.03 -8.19 -10.77
CA SER A 221 1.40 -9.60 -10.92
C SER A 221 1.59 -10.29 -9.58
N SER A 222 2.22 -9.61 -8.62
CA SER A 222 2.34 -10.08 -7.24
C SER A 222 0.96 -10.32 -6.60
N CYS A 223 0.05 -9.35 -6.74
CA CYS A 223 -1.30 -9.46 -6.19
C CYS A 223 -2.09 -10.61 -6.84
N PHE A 224 -2.06 -10.72 -8.17
CA PHE A 224 -2.72 -11.81 -8.91
C PHE A 224 -2.22 -13.18 -8.46
N ASN A 225 -0.90 -13.36 -8.38
CA ASN A 225 -0.30 -14.62 -7.95
C ASN A 225 -0.70 -14.95 -6.51
N THR A 226 -0.57 -13.99 -5.60
CA THR A 226 -0.86 -14.22 -4.19
C THR A 226 -2.32 -14.53 -3.92
N VAL A 227 -3.27 -13.81 -4.52
CA VAL A 227 -4.70 -14.07 -4.35
C VAL A 227 -5.08 -15.44 -4.91
N SER A 228 -4.55 -15.81 -6.07
CA SER A 228 -4.78 -17.14 -6.65
C SER A 228 -4.23 -18.26 -5.75
N MET A 229 -3.06 -18.06 -5.14
CA MET A 229 -2.49 -19.01 -4.19
C MET A 229 -3.31 -19.10 -2.90
N VAL A 230 -3.76 -17.97 -2.35
CA VAL A 230 -4.65 -17.94 -1.18
C VAL A 230 -5.96 -18.67 -1.47
N PHE A 231 -6.51 -18.49 -2.68
CA PHE A 231 -7.72 -19.21 -3.08
C PHE A 231 -7.50 -20.73 -3.14
N LEU A 232 -6.36 -21.18 -3.68
CA LEU A 232 -6.03 -22.60 -3.72
C LEU A 232 -5.80 -23.20 -2.32
N GLU A 233 -4.93 -22.58 -1.52
CA GLU A 233 -4.52 -23.16 -0.23
C GLU A 233 -5.60 -22.99 0.85
N ASP A 234 -6.18 -21.79 0.99
CA ASP A 234 -7.07 -21.51 2.11
C ASP A 234 -8.52 -21.91 1.81
N ILE A 235 -8.99 -21.70 0.57
CA ILE A 235 -10.38 -21.97 0.19
C ILE A 235 -10.54 -23.39 -0.33
N VAL A 236 -9.78 -23.79 -1.35
CA VAL A 236 -9.97 -25.12 -1.96
C VAL A 236 -9.43 -26.25 -1.08
N ARG A 237 -8.18 -26.13 -0.61
CA ARG A 237 -7.58 -27.15 0.25
C ARG A 237 -8.00 -27.01 1.71
N GLY A 238 -8.00 -25.79 2.25
CA GLY A 238 -8.36 -25.55 3.65
C GLY A 238 -9.86 -25.73 3.92
N PHE A 239 -10.70 -24.91 3.28
CA PHE A 239 -12.14 -24.89 3.57
C PHE A 239 -12.90 -26.06 2.93
N PHE A 240 -12.71 -26.31 1.63
CA PHE A 240 -13.39 -27.41 0.93
C PHE A 240 -12.72 -28.77 1.10
N LYS A 241 -11.51 -28.83 1.67
CA LYS A 241 -10.74 -30.08 1.88
C LYS A 241 -10.55 -30.88 0.60
N MET A 242 -10.45 -30.19 -0.53
CA MET A 242 -10.19 -30.80 -1.82
C MET A 242 -8.69 -30.89 -2.06
N GLU A 243 -8.21 -32.01 -2.58
CA GLU A 243 -6.82 -32.21 -2.96
C GLU A 243 -6.69 -32.30 -4.49
N PRO A 244 -6.76 -31.14 -5.19
CA PRO A 244 -6.61 -31.13 -6.63
C PRO A 244 -5.20 -31.57 -7.03
N SER A 245 -5.10 -32.35 -8.10
CA SER A 245 -3.82 -32.67 -8.74
C SER A 245 -3.05 -31.41 -9.15
N GLU A 246 -1.74 -31.52 -9.40
CA GLU A 246 -0.92 -30.37 -9.83
C GLU A 246 -1.48 -29.67 -11.07
N ARG A 247 -1.99 -30.45 -12.04
CA ARG A 247 -2.60 -29.92 -13.25
C ARG A 247 -3.88 -29.13 -12.94
N GLN A 248 -4.75 -29.66 -12.08
CA GLN A 248 -5.97 -28.98 -11.66
C GLN A 248 -5.66 -27.71 -10.85
N SER A 249 -4.68 -27.78 -9.95
CA SER A 249 -4.19 -26.63 -9.17
C SER A 249 -3.68 -25.52 -10.09
N THR A 250 -2.90 -25.89 -11.12
CA THR A 250 -2.37 -24.95 -12.11
C THR A 250 -3.49 -24.30 -12.93
N ILE A 251 -4.46 -25.09 -13.40
CA ILE A 251 -5.62 -24.57 -14.13
C ILE A 251 -6.43 -23.61 -13.25
N LEU A 252 -6.65 -23.96 -11.99
CA LEU A 252 -7.38 -23.12 -11.04
C LEU A 252 -6.68 -21.77 -10.82
N ILE A 253 -5.39 -21.79 -10.48
CA ILE A 253 -4.59 -20.56 -10.28
C ILE A 253 -4.67 -19.66 -11.51
N LYS A 254 -4.51 -20.24 -12.69
CA LYS A 254 -4.56 -19.53 -13.98
C LYS A 254 -5.92 -18.92 -14.27
N THR A 255 -7.00 -19.65 -14.01
CA THR A 255 -8.37 -19.12 -14.13
C THR A 255 -8.63 -17.99 -13.14
N CYS A 256 -8.16 -18.12 -11.90
CA CYS A 256 -8.24 -17.06 -10.90
C CYS A 256 -7.51 -15.78 -11.33
N ILE A 257 -6.35 -15.87 -11.99
CA ILE A 257 -5.62 -14.70 -12.51
C ILE A 257 -6.47 -13.97 -13.58
N ILE A 258 -7.06 -14.72 -14.52
CA ILE A 258 -7.90 -14.14 -15.57
C ILE A 258 -9.14 -13.44 -14.96
N PHE A 259 -9.81 -14.09 -14.02
CA PHE A 259 -10.97 -13.53 -13.34
C PHE A 259 -10.63 -12.24 -12.59
N GLN A 260 -9.50 -12.22 -11.88
CA GLN A 260 -9.01 -11.01 -11.20
C GLN A 260 -8.71 -9.87 -12.18
N GLY A 261 -8.14 -10.17 -13.35
CA GLY A 261 -7.91 -9.17 -14.40
C GLY A 261 -9.21 -8.56 -14.92
N ILE A 262 -10.22 -9.38 -15.20
CA ILE A 262 -11.55 -8.91 -15.62
C ILE A 262 -12.18 -8.05 -14.53
N LEU A 263 -12.17 -8.51 -13.28
CA LEU A 263 -12.74 -7.77 -12.16
C LEU A 263 -12.03 -6.43 -11.94
N ALA A 264 -10.70 -6.39 -12.01
CA ALA A 264 -9.92 -5.16 -11.90
C ALA A 264 -10.30 -4.16 -13.01
N PHE A 265 -10.45 -4.63 -14.25
CA PHE A 265 -10.87 -3.80 -15.38
C PHE A 265 -12.26 -3.20 -15.17
N LEU A 266 -13.23 -3.98 -14.69
CA LEU A 266 -14.58 -3.49 -14.43
C LEU A 266 -14.61 -2.40 -13.34
N ILE A 267 -13.83 -2.56 -12.27
CA ILE A 267 -13.80 -1.59 -11.16
C ILE A 267 -13.04 -0.31 -11.55
N VAL A 268 -12.11 -0.35 -12.52
CA VAL A 268 -11.43 0.85 -13.04
C VAL A 268 -12.41 1.93 -13.52
N PHE A 269 -13.57 1.54 -14.08
CA PHE A 269 -14.62 2.50 -14.49
C PHE A 269 -15.22 3.28 -13.31
N LEU A 270 -15.17 2.75 -12.09
CA LEU A 270 -15.64 3.45 -10.89
C LEU A 270 -14.59 4.44 -10.38
N LEU A 271 -13.30 4.14 -10.58
CA LEU A 271 -12.21 4.98 -10.05
C LEU A 271 -12.13 6.36 -10.70
N GLN A 272 -12.58 6.52 -11.94
CA GLN A 272 -12.54 7.81 -12.65
C GLN A 272 -13.38 8.92 -11.97
N HIS A 273 -14.31 8.54 -11.08
CA HIS A 273 -15.16 9.47 -10.35
C HIS A 273 -14.61 9.82 -8.96
N LEU A 274 -13.51 9.19 -8.53
CA LEU A 274 -12.91 9.44 -7.22
C LEU A 274 -11.88 10.57 -7.30
N ARG A 275 -11.91 11.45 -6.30
CA ARG A 275 -10.87 12.46 -6.06
C ARG A 275 -9.94 12.00 -4.92
N GLY A 276 -8.65 12.33 -5.01
CA GLY A 276 -7.68 11.98 -3.96
C GLY A 276 -7.38 10.47 -3.89
N ILE A 277 -6.97 9.91 -5.03
CA ILE A 277 -6.78 8.47 -5.25
C ILE A 277 -5.86 7.86 -4.19
N LEU A 278 -4.75 8.54 -3.87
CA LEU A 278 -3.79 8.10 -2.87
C LEU A 278 -4.43 7.93 -1.47
N SER A 279 -5.31 8.85 -1.06
CA SER A 279 -5.98 8.79 0.26
C SER A 279 -6.95 7.62 0.34
N VAL A 280 -7.79 7.45 -0.70
CA VAL A 280 -8.73 6.33 -0.80
C VAL A 280 -7.97 4.99 -0.76
N CYS A 281 -6.93 4.90 -1.58
CA CYS A 281 -6.09 3.72 -1.71
C CYS A 281 -5.45 3.35 -0.37
N ASN A 282 -4.77 4.29 0.29
CA ASN A 282 -4.14 4.07 1.59
C ASN A 282 -5.16 3.68 2.68
N SER A 283 -6.36 4.25 2.64
CA SER A 283 -7.42 3.93 3.59
C SER A 283 -7.90 2.48 3.44
N ILE A 284 -8.19 2.04 2.21
CA ILE A 284 -8.60 0.66 1.92
C ILE A 284 -7.50 -0.33 2.32
N SER A 285 -6.25 -0.04 1.97
CA SER A 285 -5.10 -0.86 2.35
C SER A 285 -4.94 -0.93 3.87
N SER A 286 -5.14 0.18 4.58
CA SER A 286 -5.01 0.25 6.05
C SER A 286 -6.05 -0.60 6.78
N ILE A 287 -7.30 -0.65 6.31
CA ILE A 287 -8.36 -1.49 6.90
C ILE A 287 -7.95 -2.97 6.89
N THR A 288 -7.53 -3.45 5.71
CA THR A 288 -7.22 -4.87 5.52
C THR A 288 -5.91 -5.25 6.19
N ALA A 289 -4.86 -4.43 6.01
CA ALA A 289 -3.55 -4.68 6.60
C ALA A 289 -3.62 -4.64 8.13
N GLY A 290 -4.21 -3.58 8.70
CA GLY A 290 -4.31 -3.42 10.16
C GLY A 290 -5.13 -4.53 10.81
N THR A 291 -6.26 -4.92 10.22
CA THR A 291 -7.06 -6.02 10.77
C THR A 291 -6.32 -7.35 10.71
N SER A 292 -5.71 -7.67 9.57
CA SER A 292 -5.02 -8.95 9.38
C SER A 292 -3.85 -9.07 10.36
N PHE A 293 -3.05 -8.01 10.47
CA PHE A 293 -1.95 -7.94 11.42
C PHE A 293 -2.43 -8.00 12.88
N GLY A 294 -3.55 -7.35 13.22
CA GLY A 294 -4.15 -7.43 14.55
C GLY A 294 -4.57 -8.85 14.94
N VAL A 295 -5.18 -9.59 14.01
CA VAL A 295 -5.55 -11.00 14.21
C VAL A 295 -4.31 -11.88 14.42
N PHE A 296 -3.27 -11.72 13.60
CA PHE A 296 -2.01 -12.45 13.80
C PHE A 296 -1.34 -12.08 15.13
N THR A 297 -1.34 -10.80 15.49
CA THR A 297 -0.76 -10.30 16.74
C THR A 297 -1.49 -10.88 17.94
N LEU A 298 -2.83 -10.95 17.89
CA LEU A 298 -3.64 -11.60 18.91
C LEU A 298 -3.23 -13.07 19.08
N GLY A 299 -3.17 -13.84 17.99
CA GLY A 299 -2.79 -15.26 18.03
C GLY A 299 -1.36 -15.51 18.51
N MET A 300 -0.41 -14.65 18.13
CA MET A 300 1.01 -14.81 18.47
C MET A 300 1.37 -14.36 19.90
N LEU A 301 0.61 -13.44 20.49
CA LEU A 301 0.93 -12.83 21.80
C LEU A 301 -0.03 -13.20 22.93
N PHE A 302 -1.23 -13.69 22.61
CA PHE A 302 -2.27 -14.00 23.60
C PHE A 302 -2.64 -15.49 23.49
N PRO A 303 -1.94 -16.39 24.21
CA PRO A 303 -2.13 -17.84 24.07
C PRO A 303 -3.51 -18.33 24.52
N TRP A 304 -4.26 -17.52 25.26
CA TRP A 304 -5.65 -17.80 25.64
C TRP A 304 -6.68 -17.38 24.57
N ALA A 305 -6.26 -16.73 23.48
CA ALA A 305 -7.14 -16.33 22.40
C ALA A 305 -7.74 -17.56 21.71
N ASN A 306 -9.06 -17.55 21.54
CA ASN A 306 -9.84 -18.61 20.92
C ASN A 306 -10.40 -18.16 19.55
N THR A 307 -10.94 -19.11 18.78
CA THR A 307 -11.44 -18.85 17.42
C THR A 307 -12.59 -17.83 17.40
N ILE A 308 -13.50 -17.90 18.37
CA ILE A 308 -14.67 -17.00 18.44
C ILE A 308 -14.22 -15.56 18.69
N GLY A 309 -13.38 -15.34 19.71
CA GLY A 309 -12.85 -14.02 20.01
C GLY A 309 -12.01 -13.48 18.88
N THR A 310 -11.17 -14.31 18.25
CA THR A 310 -10.38 -13.89 17.09
C THR A 310 -11.26 -13.44 15.91
N ALA A 311 -12.33 -14.18 15.62
CA ALA A 311 -13.28 -13.83 14.56
C ALA A 311 -14.04 -12.54 14.88
N VAL A 312 -14.55 -12.38 16.11
CA VAL A 312 -15.29 -11.19 16.55
C VAL A 312 -14.37 -9.96 16.60
N GLY A 313 -13.13 -10.11 17.08
CA GLY A 313 -12.12 -9.06 17.08
C GLY A 313 -11.78 -8.60 15.66
N GLY A 314 -11.52 -9.55 14.76
CA GLY A 314 -11.28 -9.26 13.34
C GLY A 314 -12.46 -8.53 12.68
N LEU A 315 -13.69 -9.02 12.89
CA LEU A 315 -14.89 -8.37 12.35
C LEU A 315 -15.07 -6.96 12.90
N SER A 316 -14.91 -6.77 14.21
CA SER A 316 -15.03 -5.47 14.87
C SER A 316 -13.98 -4.47 14.35
N SER A 317 -12.76 -4.94 14.10
CA SER A 317 -11.70 -4.14 13.48
C SER A 317 -12.06 -3.69 12.07
N VAL A 318 -12.55 -4.58 11.20
CA VAL A 318 -12.99 -4.18 9.84
C VAL A 318 -14.12 -3.17 9.90
N LEU A 319 -15.12 -3.40 10.75
CA LEU A 319 -16.27 -2.52 10.86
C LEU A 319 -15.87 -1.14 11.36
N LEU A 320 -15.03 -1.05 12.40
CA LEU A 320 -14.59 0.24 12.93
C LEU A 320 -13.64 0.96 11.97
N ALA A 321 -12.60 0.29 11.47
CA ALA A 321 -11.68 0.89 10.53
C ALA A 321 -12.39 1.31 9.23
N GLY A 322 -13.31 0.47 8.74
CA GLY A 322 -14.16 0.77 7.58
C GLY A 322 -15.06 1.97 7.83
N TRP A 323 -15.75 2.03 8.97
CA TRP A 323 -16.58 3.18 9.37
C TRP A 323 -15.77 4.48 9.36
N ILE A 324 -14.57 4.48 9.95
CA ILE A 324 -13.67 5.63 9.99
C ILE A 324 -13.25 6.04 8.57
N SER A 325 -12.75 5.10 7.77
CA SER A 325 -12.24 5.39 6.42
C SER A 325 -13.34 5.84 5.47
N PHE A 326 -14.45 5.12 5.37
CA PHE A 326 -15.54 5.51 4.47
C PHE A 326 -16.20 6.81 4.92
N GLY A 327 -16.40 7.00 6.23
CA GLY A 327 -16.94 8.25 6.77
C GLY A 327 -16.05 9.47 6.50
N SER A 328 -14.73 9.33 6.66
CA SER A 328 -13.77 10.38 6.29
C SER A 328 -13.83 10.71 4.79
N GLN A 329 -13.88 9.69 3.93
CA GLN A 329 -13.95 9.90 2.47
C GLN A 329 -15.28 10.52 2.03
N ILE A 330 -16.41 10.15 2.65
CA ILE A 330 -17.72 10.77 2.39
C ILE A 330 -17.72 12.22 2.87
N ALA A 331 -17.20 12.52 4.06
CA ALA A 331 -17.08 13.89 4.57
C ALA A 331 -16.16 14.75 3.69
N ALA A 332 -15.09 14.17 3.13
CA ALA A 332 -14.24 14.86 2.18
C ALA A 332 -14.95 15.11 0.83
N ALA A 333 -15.69 14.11 0.33
CA ALA A 333 -16.43 14.22 -0.92
C ALA A 333 -17.61 15.21 -0.85
N SER A 334 -18.25 15.35 0.31
CA SER A 334 -19.31 16.33 0.57
C SER A 334 -18.79 17.75 0.80
N GLY A 335 -17.46 17.95 0.83
CA GLY A 335 -16.83 19.24 1.08
C GLY A 335 -16.79 19.65 2.56
N GLN A 336 -17.20 18.77 3.48
CA GLN A 336 -17.18 19.02 4.92
C GLN A 336 -15.78 18.84 5.54
N LEU A 337 -14.93 18.02 4.92
CA LEU A 337 -13.55 17.82 5.31
C LEU A 337 -12.63 18.29 4.18
N LYS A 338 -11.78 19.29 4.45
CA LYS A 338 -10.78 19.77 3.48
C LYS A 338 -9.39 19.35 3.91
N SER A 339 -8.60 18.88 2.94
CA SER A 339 -7.16 18.73 3.13
C SER A 339 -6.55 20.13 3.24
N GLY A 340 -5.89 20.44 4.35
CA GLY A 340 -5.18 21.71 4.53
C GLY A 340 -3.99 21.82 3.57
N MET A 341 -4.25 22.22 2.33
CA MET A 341 -3.22 22.47 1.33
C MET A 341 -2.51 23.79 1.66
N LEU A 342 -1.19 23.83 1.49
CA LEU A 342 -0.44 25.07 1.63
C LEU A 342 -0.77 26.03 0.48
N PRO A 343 -0.65 27.35 0.69
CA PRO A 343 -0.94 28.35 -0.35
C PRO A 343 -0.15 28.10 -1.64
N VAL A 344 -0.82 28.40 -2.75
CA VAL A 344 -0.28 28.32 -4.12
C VAL A 344 -0.55 29.64 -4.85
N SER A 345 0.20 29.92 -5.92
CA SER A 345 0.09 31.15 -6.72
C SER A 345 -0.46 30.86 -8.12
N VAL A 346 -1.18 31.82 -8.69
CA VAL A 346 -1.58 31.85 -10.11
C VAL A 346 -1.08 33.12 -10.83
N LYS A 347 -0.16 33.86 -10.20
CA LYS A 347 0.28 35.19 -10.67
C LYS A 347 0.88 35.15 -12.08
N GLU A 348 1.64 34.11 -12.39
CA GLU A 348 2.32 33.95 -13.68
C GLU A 348 1.64 32.92 -14.58
N CYS A 349 0.37 32.58 -14.30
CA CYS A 349 -0.39 31.68 -15.16
C CYS A 349 -0.81 32.35 -16.48
N VAL A 350 -0.90 31.54 -17.52
CA VAL A 350 -1.41 32.00 -18.82
C VAL A 350 -2.92 32.17 -18.74
N GLY A 351 -3.38 33.42 -18.83
CA GLY A 351 -4.81 33.78 -18.80
C GLY A 351 -5.24 34.45 -17.49
N ASN A 352 -6.43 35.05 -17.48
CA ASN A 352 -6.99 35.70 -16.29
C ASN A 352 -7.58 34.64 -15.34
N VAL A 353 -6.71 33.95 -14.61
CA VAL A 353 -7.07 32.92 -13.64
C VAL A 353 -7.18 33.56 -12.26
N THR A 354 -8.34 33.41 -11.63
CA THR A 354 -8.53 33.77 -10.22
C THR A 354 -8.45 32.52 -9.37
N LEU A 355 -7.78 32.62 -8.22
CA LEU A 355 -7.83 31.55 -7.24
C LEU A 355 -9.29 31.38 -6.80
N PRO A 356 -9.83 30.14 -6.80
CA PRO A 356 -11.14 29.89 -6.22
C PRO A 356 -11.14 30.40 -4.78
N GLU A 357 -12.20 31.11 -4.37
CA GLU A 357 -12.39 31.39 -2.94
C GLU A 357 -12.38 30.05 -2.21
N ASP A 358 -11.57 29.96 -1.15
CA ASP A 358 -11.55 28.79 -0.28
C ASP A 358 -12.55 29.03 0.86
N PRO A 359 -13.83 28.60 0.73
CA PRO A 359 -14.79 28.85 1.78
C PRO A 359 -14.31 28.16 3.05
N TRP A 360 -14.27 28.91 4.14
CA TRP A 360 -13.96 28.35 5.45
C TRP A 360 -14.98 27.25 5.77
N VAL A 361 -14.47 26.06 6.08
CA VAL A 361 -15.31 24.92 6.48
C VAL A 361 -15.05 24.65 7.95
N ASP A 362 -16.12 24.73 8.73
CA ASP A 362 -16.09 24.35 10.14
C ASP A 362 -15.93 22.84 10.28
N GLN A 363 -14.68 22.38 10.31
CA GLN A 363 -14.38 20.96 10.49
C GLN A 363 -14.81 20.48 11.89
N ASP A 364 -15.12 21.38 12.84
CA ASP A 364 -15.58 21.00 14.17
C ASP A 364 -17.00 20.45 14.23
N GLN A 365 -17.75 20.58 13.14
CA GLN A 365 -19.07 19.96 12.99
C GLN A 365 -19.01 18.54 12.42
N VAL A 366 -17.89 18.15 11.83
CA VAL A 366 -17.70 16.81 11.27
C VAL A 366 -17.57 15.81 12.42
N PHE A 367 -18.09 14.60 12.31
CA PHE A 367 -17.91 13.61 13.37
C PHE A 367 -16.40 13.38 13.67
N PRO A 368 -15.93 13.43 14.94
CA PRO A 368 -14.49 13.46 15.25
C PRO A 368 -13.68 12.30 14.65
N LEU A 369 -14.25 11.10 14.56
CA LEU A 369 -13.56 9.96 13.96
C LEU A 369 -13.29 10.14 12.46
N TYR A 370 -14.10 10.91 11.74
CA TYR A 370 -13.90 11.16 10.30
C TYR A 370 -12.80 12.20 10.01
N ARG A 371 -12.38 12.94 11.03
CA ARG A 371 -11.31 13.93 10.94
C ARG A 371 -9.93 13.35 11.23
N LEU A 372 -9.86 12.11 11.70
CA LEU A 372 -8.59 11.46 12.02
C LEU A 372 -7.71 11.38 10.77
N SER A 373 -6.41 11.59 10.94
CA SER A 373 -5.45 11.27 9.88
C SER A 373 -5.57 9.79 9.49
N TYR A 374 -5.54 9.52 8.19
CA TYR A 374 -5.60 8.16 7.65
C TYR A 374 -4.52 7.23 8.22
N HIS A 375 -3.39 7.79 8.70
CA HIS A 375 -2.34 7.02 9.36
C HIS A 375 -2.80 6.34 10.66
N TRP A 376 -3.83 6.85 11.34
CA TRP A 376 -4.35 6.26 12.57
C TRP A 376 -5.28 5.07 12.32
N VAL A 377 -5.79 4.89 11.10
CA VAL A 377 -6.73 3.81 10.76
C VAL A 377 -6.11 2.43 11.01
N SER A 378 -4.85 2.22 10.59
CA SER A 378 -4.17 0.94 10.80
C SER A 378 -3.95 0.62 12.30
N PRO A 379 -3.34 1.49 13.12
CA PRO A 379 -3.23 1.27 14.57
C PRO A 379 -4.57 0.99 15.24
N ILE A 380 -5.62 1.76 14.91
CA ILE A 380 -6.96 1.57 15.48
C ILE A 380 -7.48 0.18 15.13
N GLY A 381 -7.33 -0.26 13.87
CA GLY A 381 -7.71 -1.61 13.46
C GLY A 381 -6.96 -2.70 14.26
N VAL A 382 -5.63 -2.58 14.36
CA VAL A 382 -4.79 -3.52 15.11
C VAL A 382 -5.24 -3.62 16.58
N VAL A 383 -5.36 -2.47 17.26
CA VAL A 383 -5.77 -2.41 18.66
C VAL A 383 -7.17 -2.96 18.85
N THR A 384 -8.10 -2.65 17.96
CA THR A 384 -9.49 -3.15 18.03
C THR A 384 -9.53 -4.66 17.89
N ALA A 385 -8.81 -5.23 16.92
CA ALA A 385 -8.74 -6.67 16.72
C ALA A 385 -8.19 -7.38 17.96
N VAL A 386 -7.10 -6.85 18.54
CA VAL A 386 -6.46 -7.44 19.71
C VAL A 386 -7.32 -7.30 20.97
N VAL A 387 -7.82 -6.09 21.27
CA VAL A 387 -8.58 -5.83 22.51
C VAL A 387 -9.91 -6.56 22.49
N VAL A 388 -10.71 -6.36 21.44
CA VAL A 388 -12.03 -7.03 21.34
C VAL A 388 -11.84 -8.54 21.28
N GLY A 389 -10.86 -9.01 20.50
CA GLY A 389 -10.61 -10.44 20.40
C GLY A 389 -10.18 -11.09 21.71
N ALA A 390 -9.25 -10.46 22.44
CA ALA A 390 -8.82 -10.93 23.75
C ALA A 390 -9.98 -10.95 24.77
N LEU A 391 -10.78 -9.88 24.84
CA LEU A 391 -11.92 -9.80 25.76
C LEU A 391 -12.98 -10.86 25.46
N VAL A 392 -13.36 -11.02 24.19
CA VAL A 392 -14.34 -12.02 23.78
C VAL A 392 -13.82 -13.43 24.02
N SER A 393 -12.52 -13.69 23.81
CA SER A 393 -11.92 -14.99 24.14
C SER A 393 -11.96 -15.31 25.63
N LEU A 394 -11.83 -14.31 26.50
CA LEU A 394 -11.99 -14.49 27.95
C LEU A 394 -13.44 -14.84 28.32
N ILE A 395 -14.42 -14.23 27.65
CA ILE A 395 -15.85 -14.44 27.91
C ILE A 395 -16.36 -15.77 27.33
N THR A 396 -15.89 -16.17 26.14
CA THR A 396 -16.41 -17.31 25.37
C THR A 396 -15.69 -18.63 25.64
N LYS A 397 -14.94 -18.72 26.75
CA LYS A 397 -14.00 -19.79 27.16
C LYS A 397 -12.61 -19.66 26.52
N PRO A 398 -11.56 -19.35 27.32
CA PRO A 398 -10.17 -19.33 26.88
C PRO A 398 -9.72 -20.61 26.17
N ALA A 399 -8.83 -20.46 25.18
CA ALA A 399 -8.19 -21.60 24.54
C ALA A 399 -7.29 -22.38 25.52
N ASP A 400 -7.20 -23.69 25.34
CA ASP A 400 -6.30 -24.53 26.15
C ASP A 400 -4.86 -24.34 25.70
N ILE A 401 -4.12 -23.57 26.50
CA ILE A 401 -2.72 -23.22 26.25
C ILE A 401 -1.84 -24.47 26.08
N LYS A 402 -2.15 -25.59 26.75
CA LYS A 402 -1.33 -26.80 26.69
C LYS A 402 -1.34 -27.49 25.33
N THR A 403 -2.33 -27.19 24.49
CA THR A 403 -2.44 -27.75 23.15
C THR A 403 -1.68 -26.95 22.09
N LEU A 404 -1.12 -25.80 22.47
CA LEU A 404 -0.40 -24.92 21.55
C LEU A 404 1.04 -25.37 21.32
N HIS A 405 1.50 -25.27 20.07
CA HIS A 405 2.91 -25.41 19.71
C HIS A 405 3.65 -24.09 19.91
N ALA A 406 4.75 -24.11 20.66
CA ALA A 406 5.54 -22.90 20.95
C ALA A 406 6.09 -22.21 19.69
N GLU A 407 6.28 -22.93 18.57
CA GLU A 407 6.77 -22.37 17.30
C GLU A 407 5.78 -21.40 16.64
N LEU A 408 4.48 -21.53 16.92
CA LEU A 408 3.43 -20.65 16.42
C LEU A 408 3.26 -19.39 17.26
N ILE A 409 3.93 -19.35 18.42
CA ILE A 409 3.81 -18.30 19.42
C ILE A 409 5.08 -17.46 19.45
N SER A 410 4.94 -16.15 19.67
CA SER A 410 6.08 -15.24 19.72
C SER A 410 7.08 -15.64 20.81
N PRO A 411 8.40 -15.66 20.52
CA PRO A 411 9.45 -15.94 21.50
C PRO A 411 9.39 -15.06 22.76
N VAL A 412 8.83 -13.85 22.65
CA VAL A 412 8.70 -12.89 23.75
C VAL A 412 7.86 -13.44 24.90
N ILE A 413 6.87 -14.29 24.61
CA ILE A 413 5.98 -14.85 25.62
C ILE A 413 6.29 -16.31 25.98
N HIS A 414 7.34 -16.90 25.39
CA HIS A 414 7.74 -18.29 25.66
C HIS A 414 8.00 -18.56 27.15
N ARG A 415 8.49 -17.56 27.91
CA ARG A 415 8.69 -17.66 29.36
C ARG A 415 7.41 -17.94 30.15
N PHE A 416 6.26 -17.55 29.60
CA PHE A 416 4.95 -17.72 30.23
C PHE A 416 4.20 -18.95 29.72
N LEU A 417 4.76 -19.70 28.77
CA LEU A 417 4.14 -20.90 28.23
C LEU A 417 4.44 -22.14 29.12
N PRO A 418 3.47 -23.05 29.27
CA PRO A 418 3.69 -24.37 29.87
C PRO A 418 4.80 -25.14 29.14
N ARG A 419 5.49 -26.04 29.87
CA ARG A 419 6.56 -26.88 29.29
C ARG A 419 6.03 -27.82 28.20
N GLU A 420 4.76 -28.19 28.28
CA GLU A 420 4.05 -29.04 27.33
C GLU A 420 4.09 -28.47 25.90
N CYS A 421 4.07 -27.14 25.75
CA CYS A 421 4.11 -26.45 24.46
C CYS A 421 5.43 -26.64 23.69
N PHE A 422 6.50 -27.02 24.38
CA PHE A 422 7.85 -27.16 23.81
C PHE A 422 8.18 -28.60 23.38
N ARG A 423 7.29 -29.57 23.59
CA ARG A 423 7.55 -30.99 23.29
C ARG A 423 7.92 -31.24 21.82
N GLY A 424 7.33 -30.51 20.87
CA GLY A 424 7.63 -30.66 19.44
C GLY A 424 9.03 -30.15 19.04
N ARG A 425 9.50 -29.07 19.68
CA ARG A 425 10.80 -28.45 19.39
C ARG A 425 11.97 -29.38 19.76
N ASN A 426 11.84 -30.06 20.89
CA ASN A 426 12.83 -31.04 21.37
C ASN A 426 12.90 -32.31 20.50
N LEU A 427 11.85 -32.62 19.73
CA LEU A 427 11.85 -33.73 18.78
C LEU A 427 12.56 -33.35 17.47
N ASN A 428 12.32 -32.14 16.96
CA ASN A 428 13.00 -31.64 15.75
C ASN A 428 14.50 -31.43 15.98
N GLU A 429 14.91 -30.86 17.13
CA GLU A 429 16.34 -30.71 17.48
C GLU A 429 17.06 -32.07 17.56
N ARG A 430 16.42 -33.11 18.13
CA ARG A 430 16.96 -34.47 18.15
C ARG A 430 17.03 -35.13 16.78
N THR A 431 16.08 -34.80 15.89
CA THR A 431 16.04 -35.35 14.54
C THR A 431 17.12 -34.70 13.66
N GLU A 432 17.33 -33.39 13.79
CA GLU A 432 18.44 -32.68 13.14
C GLU A 432 19.80 -33.16 13.65
N GLU A 433 19.98 -33.40 14.97
CA GLU A 433 21.22 -33.99 15.50
C GLU A 433 21.46 -35.42 14.98
N SER A 434 20.42 -36.23 14.78
CA SER A 434 20.53 -37.59 14.25
C SER A 434 20.79 -37.67 12.73
N LEU A 435 20.58 -36.57 12.00
CA LEU A 435 20.89 -36.47 10.56
C LEU A 435 22.30 -35.92 10.30
N ILE A 436 22.98 -35.44 11.35
CA ILE A 436 24.34 -34.88 11.31
C ILE A 436 25.38 -35.89 11.83
N GLN A 437 24.96 -36.96 12.52
CA GLN A 437 25.76 -38.17 12.79
C GLN A 437 25.58 -39.20 11.69
#